data_AF-A0A1I4FL92-F1
#
_entry.id   AF-A0A1I4FL92-F1
#
_cell.length_a   1.000
_cell.length_b   1.000
_cell.length_c   1.000
_cell.angle_alpha   90.00
_cell.angle_beta   90.00
_cell.angle_gamma   90.00
#
_symmetry.space_group_name_H-M   'P 1'
#
loop_
_entity.id
_entity.type
_entity.pdbx_description
1 polymer ?
#
loop_
_entity_poly.entity_id
_entity_poly.type
_entity_poly.pdbx_seq_one_letter_code
_entity_poly.pdbx_strand_id
1 'polypeptide(L)'
;MPVSRLRYPTHAGEMVRHHRRRRGMMQSELGQRVGVCAATISRWERGYETITFARRERLAEILGIDPARLTDPETYVVTSKDRRILDGYYSQPPSERAALDELMGLRGAGPEARTC
;
A
#
# COMPACT_ATOMS: atom_id res chain seq x y z
N MET A 1 -4.48 -23.56 -0.25
CA MET A 1 -4.78 -22.43 0.66
C MET A 1 -4.99 -21.19 -0.20
N PRO A 2 -6.15 -20.50 -0.15
CA PRO A 2 -6.29 -19.25 -0.88
C PRO A 2 -5.28 -18.26 -0.29
N VAL A 3 -4.49 -17.62 -1.15
CA VAL A 3 -3.57 -16.55 -0.76
C VAL A 3 -4.43 -15.52 -0.05
N SER A 4 -4.30 -15.47 1.29
CA SER A 4 -5.09 -14.59 2.12
C SER A 4 -4.82 -13.20 1.62
N ARG A 5 -5.85 -12.54 1.07
CA ARG A 5 -5.75 -11.19 0.49
C ARG A 5 -4.98 -10.32 1.47
N LEU A 6 -3.71 -10.08 1.18
CA LEU A 6 -2.91 -9.13 1.93
C LEU A 6 -3.70 -7.83 1.88
N ARG A 7 -4.18 -7.36 3.03
CA ARG A 7 -4.82 -6.06 3.20
C ARG A 7 -3.75 -4.96 3.11
N TYR A 8 -2.95 -4.99 2.05
CA TYR A 8 -2.15 -3.84 1.69
C TYR A 8 -3.09 -2.81 1.08
N PRO A 9 -2.99 -1.54 1.50
CA PRO A 9 -3.73 -0.46 0.89
C PRO A 9 -3.61 -0.53 -0.64
N THR A 10 -4.75 -0.64 -1.31
CA THR A 10 -4.80 -0.90 -2.76
C THR A 10 -4.74 0.38 -3.58
N HIS A 11 -4.82 1.55 -2.94
CA HIS A 11 -4.74 2.86 -3.57
C HIS A 11 -4.30 3.93 -2.56
N ALA A 12 -3.87 5.10 -3.06
CA ALA A 12 -3.30 6.17 -2.24
C ALA A 12 -4.24 6.61 -1.11
N GLY A 13 -5.55 6.68 -1.40
CA GLY A 13 -6.58 7.00 -0.42
C GLY A 13 -6.65 6.05 0.78
N GLU A 14 -6.52 4.74 0.55
CA GLU A 14 -6.53 3.75 1.64
C GLU A 14 -5.28 3.90 2.52
N MET A 15 -4.15 4.32 1.94
CA MET A 15 -2.93 4.65 2.69
C MET A 15 -3.10 5.90 3.56
N VAL A 16 -3.72 6.95 3.01
CA VAL A 16 -4.10 8.15 3.79
C VAL A 16 -4.93 7.74 5.01
N ARG A 17 -5.96 6.91 4.80
CA ARG A 17 -6.82 6.42 5.88
C ARG A 17 -6.03 5.64 6.94
N HIS A 18 -5.15 4.73 6.50
CA HIS A 18 -4.32 3.93 7.38
C HIS A 18 -3.44 4.82 8.28
N HIS A 19 -2.69 5.74 7.70
CA HIS A 19 -1.78 6.62 8.45
C HIS A 19 -2.53 7.63 9.32
N ARG A 20 -3.63 8.21 8.83
CA ARG A 20 -4.49 9.09 9.63
C ARG A 20 -5.00 8.39 10.88
N ARG A 21 -5.54 7.17 10.75
CA ARG A 21 -6.07 6.40 11.89
C ARG A 21 -4.98 6.03 12.89
N ARG A 22 -3.78 5.66 12.43
CA ARG A 22 -2.64 5.37 13.31
C ARG A 22 -2.17 6.59 14.11
N ARG A 23 -2.45 7.79 13.64
CA ARG A 23 -2.18 9.05 14.33
C ARG A 23 -3.36 9.56 15.17
N GLY A 24 -4.47 8.82 15.23
CA GLY A 24 -5.68 9.23 15.98
C GLY A 24 -6.41 10.44 15.37
N MET A 25 -6.08 10.84 14.14
CA MET A 25 -6.65 12.03 13.51
C MET A 25 -8.06 11.76 12.97
N MET A 26 -8.97 12.73 13.09
CA MET A 26 -10.26 12.77 12.42
C MET A 26 -10.12 13.22 10.94
N GLN A 27 -11.11 12.89 10.11
CA GLN A 27 -11.12 13.36 8.71
C GLN A 27 -11.22 14.89 8.62
N SER A 28 -11.95 15.53 9.55
CA SER A 28 -12.06 16.98 9.66
C SER A 28 -10.72 17.65 9.96
N GLU A 29 -9.95 17.09 10.91
CA GLU A 29 -8.64 17.61 11.28
C GLU A 29 -7.64 17.50 10.12
N LEU A 30 -7.62 16.36 9.43
CA LEU A 30 -6.78 16.20 8.24
C LEU A 30 -7.21 17.16 7.13
N GLY A 31 -8.51 17.29 6.90
CA GLY A 31 -9.07 18.22 5.93
C GLY A 31 -8.63 19.66 6.22
N GLN A 32 -8.74 20.11 7.47
CA GLN A 32 -8.33 21.44 7.88
C GLN A 32 -6.84 21.70 7.63
N ARG A 33 -5.97 20.73 7.91
CA ARG A 33 -4.52 20.85 7.66
C ARG A 33 -4.16 20.87 6.18
N VAL A 34 -4.93 20.17 5.34
CA VAL A 34 -4.73 20.12 3.89
C VAL A 34 -5.41 21.30 3.17
N GLY A 35 -6.41 21.94 3.79
CA GLY A 35 -7.23 22.99 3.18
C GLY A 35 -8.43 22.46 2.39
N VAL A 36 -9.00 21.31 2.78
CA VAL A 36 -10.19 20.71 2.17
C VAL A 36 -11.23 20.31 3.21
N CYS A 37 -12.47 20.08 2.80
CA CYS A 37 -13.51 19.61 3.73
C CYS A 37 -13.36 18.12 4.07
N ALA A 38 -13.92 17.70 5.21
CA ALA A 38 -13.91 16.29 5.64
C ALA A 38 -14.53 15.34 4.61
N ALA A 39 -15.54 15.81 3.85
CA ALA A 39 -16.17 15.03 2.79
C ALA A 39 -15.19 14.71 1.64
N THR A 40 -14.30 15.64 1.29
CA THR A 40 -13.23 15.40 0.30
C THR A 40 -12.26 14.34 0.80
N ILE A 41 -11.81 14.42 2.06
CA ILE A 41 -10.98 13.37 2.68
C ILE A 41 -11.70 12.01 2.62
N SER A 42 -12.99 11.97 2.95
CA SER A 42 -13.79 10.74 2.87
C SER A 42 -13.88 10.16 1.45
N ARG A 43 -14.01 11.00 0.40
CA ARG A 43 -13.99 10.54 -1.00
C ARG A 43 -12.64 9.95 -1.37
N TRP A 44 -11.56 10.63 -1.03
CA TRP A 44 -10.20 10.13 -1.26
C TRP A 44 -9.97 8.80 -0.55
N GLU A 45 -10.27 8.71 0.76
CA GLU A 45 -10.06 7.50 1.57
C GLU A 45 -10.81 6.26 1.10
N ARG A 46 -11.87 6.45 0.30
CA ARG A 46 -12.68 5.38 -0.29
C ARG A 46 -12.40 5.17 -1.79
N GLY A 47 -11.51 5.96 -2.38
CA GLY A 47 -11.14 5.84 -3.80
C GLY A 47 -12.17 6.38 -4.79
N TYR A 48 -13.16 7.16 -4.35
CA TYR A 48 -14.16 7.76 -5.26
C TYR A 48 -13.62 8.95 -6.05
N GLU A 49 -12.49 9.51 -5.62
CA GLU A 49 -11.84 10.64 -6.27
C GLU A 49 -10.32 10.44 -6.16
N THR A 50 -9.63 10.68 -7.28
CA THR A 50 -8.17 10.61 -7.35
C THR A 50 -7.54 11.80 -6.64
N ILE A 51 -6.45 11.56 -5.93
CA ILE A 51 -5.70 12.61 -5.24
C ILE A 51 -4.65 13.15 -6.21
N THR A 52 -4.64 14.45 -6.45
CA THR A 52 -3.61 15.07 -7.30
C THR A 52 -2.23 14.92 -6.66
N PHE A 53 -1.18 14.94 -7.48
CA PHE A 53 0.20 14.80 -7.00
C PHE A 53 0.56 15.82 -5.90
N ALA A 54 0.31 17.10 -6.13
CA ALA A 54 0.56 18.16 -5.14
C ALA A 54 -0.19 17.94 -3.81
N ARG A 55 -1.42 17.42 -3.86
CA ARG A 55 -2.18 17.08 -2.64
C ARG A 55 -1.61 15.86 -1.94
N ARG A 56 -1.08 14.88 -2.68
CA ARG A 56 -0.38 13.72 -2.11
C ARG A 56 0.88 14.14 -1.38
N GLU A 57 1.69 15.02 -1.95
CA GLU A 57 2.87 15.58 -1.26
C GLU A 57 2.47 16.26 0.05
N ARG A 58 1.44 17.11 0.01
CA ARG A 58 0.95 17.79 1.22
C ARG A 58 0.44 16.82 2.28
N LEU A 59 -0.28 15.78 1.87
CA LEU A 59 -0.74 14.71 2.75
C LEU A 59 0.45 13.93 3.32
N ALA A 60 1.48 13.67 2.52
CA ALA A 60 2.68 12.96 2.93
C ALA A 60 3.43 13.72 4.03
N GLU A 61 3.60 15.03 3.87
CA GLU A 61 4.17 15.92 4.88
C GLU A 61 3.38 15.86 6.20
N ILE A 62 2.06 16.07 6.13
CA ILE A 62 1.18 16.10 7.32
C ILE A 62 1.16 14.75 8.04
N LEU A 63 1.18 13.65 7.26
CA LEU A 63 1.15 12.28 7.75
C LEU A 63 2.55 11.71 8.02
N GLY A 64 3.61 12.49 7.82
CA GLY A 64 5.01 12.10 8.00
C GLY A 64 5.34 10.76 7.35
N ILE A 65 4.98 10.62 6.08
CA ILE A 65 5.26 9.46 5.25
C ILE A 65 6.00 9.90 3.99
N ASP A 66 6.78 8.99 3.44
CA ASP A 66 7.41 9.19 2.14
C ASP A 66 6.33 9.37 1.06
N PRO A 67 6.34 10.48 0.27
CA PRO A 67 5.39 10.71 -0.81
C PRO A 67 5.34 9.57 -1.83
N ALA A 68 6.46 8.88 -2.08
CA ALA A 68 6.53 7.74 -2.99
C ALA A 68 5.63 6.58 -2.54
N ARG A 69 5.34 6.50 -1.25
CA ARG A 69 4.41 5.52 -0.70
C ARG A 69 2.95 5.89 -0.98
N LEU A 70 2.58 7.15 -1.12
CA LEU A 70 1.20 7.58 -1.44
C LEU A 70 0.85 7.43 -2.92
N THR A 71 1.33 6.39 -3.57
CA THR A 71 1.05 6.11 -4.96
C THR A 71 -0.20 5.24 -5.08
N ASP A 72 -0.97 5.47 -6.14
CA ASP A 72 -1.89 4.43 -6.57
C ASP A 72 -0.99 3.36 -7.18
N PRO A 73 -0.89 2.14 -6.59
CA PRO A 73 -0.09 1.11 -7.20
C PRO A 73 -0.60 0.96 -8.62
N GLU A 74 0.31 1.00 -9.61
CA GLU A 74 -0.07 0.72 -10.98
C GLU A 74 -0.87 -0.58 -10.96
N THR A 75 -2.03 -0.57 -11.61
CA THR A 75 -2.85 -1.77 -11.71
C THR A 75 -2.05 -2.82 -12.47
N TYR A 76 -1.31 -3.65 -11.75
CA TYR A 76 -0.52 -4.71 -12.36
C TYR A 76 -1.50 -5.80 -12.78
N VAL A 77 -1.86 -5.79 -14.06
CA VAL A 77 -2.68 -6.84 -14.65
C VAL A 77 -1.83 -8.09 -14.69
N VAL A 78 -2.06 -9.00 -13.74
CA VAL A 78 -1.44 -10.32 -13.71
C VAL A 78 -1.80 -11.04 -15.00
N THR A 79 -0.82 -11.23 -15.89
CA THR A 79 -1.06 -11.92 -17.16
C THR A 79 -1.30 -13.40 -16.93
N SER A 80 -1.80 -14.12 -17.95
CA SER A 80 -1.93 -15.59 -17.87
C SER A 80 -0.61 -16.29 -17.57
N LYS A 81 0.51 -15.74 -18.05
CA LYS A 81 1.85 -16.27 -17.77
C LYS A 81 2.21 -16.05 -16.29
N ASP A 82 2.03 -14.84 -15.79
CA ASP A 82 2.36 -14.50 -14.40
C ASP A 82 1.50 -15.29 -13.42
N ARG A 83 0.21 -15.49 -13.76
CA ARG A 83 -0.69 -16.36 -13.00
C ARG A 83 -0.11 -17.77 -12.88
N ARG A 84 0.33 -18.35 -14.00
CA ARG A 84 0.88 -19.70 -14.04
C ARG A 84 2.19 -19.82 -13.27
N ILE A 85 3.01 -18.77 -13.29
CA ILE A 85 4.24 -18.68 -12.48
C ILE A 85 3.89 -18.65 -10.99
N LEU A 86 2.94 -17.80 -10.58
CA LEU A 86 2.51 -17.69 -9.19
C LEU A 86 1.91 -18.99 -8.67
N ASP A 87 1.02 -19.62 -9.43
CA ASP A 87 0.41 -20.91 -9.07
C ASP A 87 1.47 -22.01 -8.97
N GLY A 88 2.44 -22.02 -9.90
CA GLY A 88 3.61 -22.89 -9.85
C GLY A 88 4.41 -22.69 -8.56
N TYR A 89 4.74 -21.45 -8.21
CA TYR A 89 5.48 -21.13 -6.99
C TYR A 89 4.75 -21.59 -5.72
N TYR A 90 3.47 -21.22 -5.55
CA TYR A 90 2.72 -21.54 -4.33
C TYR A 90 2.33 -23.02 -4.18
N SER A 91 2.37 -23.80 -5.26
CA SER A 91 2.15 -25.25 -5.21
C SER A 91 3.40 -26.03 -4.80
N GLN A 92 4.58 -25.41 -4.76
CA GLN A 92 5.80 -26.10 -4.35
C GLN A 92 5.86 -26.30 -2.82
N PRO A 93 6.46 -27.42 -2.35
CA PRO A 93 6.79 -27.65 -0.95
C PRO A 93 7.60 -26.49 -0.34
N PRO A 94 7.51 -26.25 0.98
CA PRO A 94 8.25 -25.17 1.65
C PRO A 94 9.76 -25.19 1.39
N SER A 95 10.37 -26.37 1.29
CA SER A 95 11.80 -26.55 0.99
C SER A 95 12.18 -26.05 -0.41
N GLU A 96 11.33 -26.32 -1.40
CA GLU A 96 11.54 -25.91 -2.79
C GLU A 96 11.27 -24.41 -2.98
N ARG A 97 10.24 -23.87 -2.32
CA ARG A 97 10.04 -22.42 -2.28
C ARG A 97 11.23 -21.70 -1.65
N ALA A 98 11.80 -22.23 -0.57
CA ALA A 98 12.99 -21.64 0.06
C ALA A 98 14.20 -21.63 -0.89
N ALA A 99 14.38 -22.68 -1.71
CA ALA A 99 15.42 -22.74 -2.73
C ALA A 99 15.16 -21.73 -3.87
N LEU A 100 13.91 -21.61 -4.33
CA LEU A 100 13.50 -20.60 -5.32
C LEU A 100 13.70 -19.17 -4.80
N ASP A 101 13.39 -18.92 -3.53
CA ASP A 101 13.61 -17.62 -2.88
C ASP A 101 15.11 -17.27 -2.79
N GLU A 102 15.98 -18.28 -2.61
CA GLU A 102 17.43 -18.12 -2.69
C GLU A 102 17.87 -17.72 -4.09
N LEU A 103 17.42 -18.50 -5.08
CA LEU A 103 17.80 -18.33 -6.47
C LEU A 103 17.35 -16.97 -7.00
N MET A 104 16.16 -16.52 -6.62
CA MET A 104 15.60 -15.22 -7.01
C MET A 104 16.09 -14.07 -6.12
N GLY A 105 16.93 -14.32 -5.11
CA GLY A 105 17.46 -13.28 -4.22
C GLY A 105 16.39 -12.59 -3.37
N LEU A 106 15.25 -13.25 -3.11
CA LEU A 106 14.12 -12.70 -2.36
C LEU A 106 14.31 -12.77 -0.84
N ARG A 107 15.40 -13.38 -0.36
CA ARG A 107 15.78 -13.36 1.06
C ARG A 107 16.29 -11.98 1.45
N GLY A 108 15.42 -11.13 2.01
CA GLY A 108 15.82 -9.83 2.56
C GLY A 108 14.71 -8.79 2.74
N ALA A 109 13.56 -8.93 2.08
CA ALA A 109 12.47 -7.95 2.21
C ALA A 109 11.50 -8.29 3.37
N GLY A 110 12.04 -8.55 4.57
CA GLY A 110 11.26 -8.38 5.79
C GLY A 110 11.06 -6.88 6.04
N PRO A 111 9.99 -6.44 6.75
CA PRO A 111 9.89 -5.05 7.14
C PRO A 111 11.08 -4.75 8.06
N GLU A 112 12.07 -4.02 7.54
CA GLU A 112 13.22 -3.59 8.34
C GLU A 112 12.69 -2.96 9.62
N ALA A 113 13.08 -3.61 10.71
CA ALA A 113 12.82 -3.19 12.05
C ALA A 113 13.30 -1.75 12.21
N ARG A 114 12.46 -0.95 12.88
CA ARG A 114 12.83 0.36 13.39
C ARG A 114 14.12 0.21 14.19
N THR A 115 15.18 0.82 13.70
CA THR A 115 16.40 1.03 14.46
C THR A 115 16.05 1.90 15.68
N CYS A 116 16.48 1.42 16.84
CA CYS A 116 16.45 2.16 18.09
C CYS A 116 17.55 3.23 18.11
#